data_AF-Q1D6M0-F1
#
_entry.id   AF-Q1D6M0-F1
#
_cell.length_a   1.000
_cell.length_b   1.000
_cell.length_c   1.000
_cell.angle_alpha   90.00
_cell.angle_beta   90.00
_cell.angle_gamma   90.00
#
_symmetry.space_group_name_H-M   'P 1'
#
loop_
_entity.id
_entity.type
_entity.pdbx_description
1 polymer ?
#
loop_
_entity_poly.entity_id
_entity_poly.type
_entity_poly.pdbx_seq_one_letter_code
_entity_poly.pdbx_strand_id
1 'polypeptide(L)'
;MNAAMPSATPPAKLSEAMAARRTPEMLRARNVLVWRERLTSLWAPLIILALLYVPYTVIIEYSRASAVWAQPVMKGLGLLLVLYFVALLVWRNVSPKEKALRGVRHDANELLEENERILRKPGVSAKVAGPVLDRIAEQALRVEQASAAGDAEQLRTEVKGLEALTAQHLGAFRKQSAMDFLGGFGKALLVALVFRTFIVEPYRIPSGSMLPTLEIGDQVFVNKFIYGVRVPFLNFVPFVIVRPPERGDVIVFNNPVNESVDYIKRVVGVPGDVVEFINGVVHINGQPQKRELVSNEFTVHNITDDGRWYDQQETLYEENLSGVAHAALQTLPRMPRREGPYEVPPGHVFAVGDNRDNSADSRHGLGVTGYGKAEYVPYGHIKGKAMVVWLSLGYHGLLHGLFGGTGLRVDRFFEPVR
;
A
#
# COMPACT_ATOMS: atom_id res chain seq x y z
N MET A 1 -66.49 -22.02 5.99
CA MET A 1 -65.30 -22.90 6.04
C MET A 1 -64.07 -22.01 6.08
N ASN A 2 -63.46 -21.86 7.25
CA ASN A 2 -62.24 -21.07 7.43
C ASN A 2 -61.07 -21.86 6.86
N ALA A 3 -60.50 -21.39 5.75
CA ALA A 3 -59.24 -21.91 5.23
C ALA A 3 -58.09 -21.34 6.07
N ALA A 4 -57.49 -22.20 6.87
CA ALA A 4 -56.24 -21.90 7.57
C ALA A 4 -55.11 -21.75 6.53
N MET A 5 -54.46 -20.59 6.53
CA MET A 5 -53.20 -20.40 5.80
C MET A 5 -52.12 -21.30 6.40
N PRO A 6 -51.20 -21.85 5.58
CA PRO A 6 -50.09 -22.65 6.10
C PRO A 6 -49.17 -21.76 6.93
N SER A 7 -48.90 -22.17 8.17
CA SER A 7 -47.95 -21.53 9.08
C SER A 7 -46.55 -21.57 8.46
N ALA A 8 -46.16 -20.51 7.77
CA ALA A 8 -44.78 -20.33 7.33
C ALA A 8 -43.89 -20.32 8.58
N THR A 9 -42.88 -21.19 8.60
CA THR A 9 -41.85 -21.21 9.64
C THR A 9 -41.33 -19.78 9.81
N PRO A 10 -41.34 -19.21 11.04
CA PRO A 10 -40.92 -17.84 11.23
C PRO A 10 -39.48 -17.67 10.73
N PRO A 11 -39.18 -16.60 9.96
CA PRO A 11 -37.86 -16.41 9.37
C PRO A 11 -36.79 -16.41 10.46
N ALA A 12 -35.77 -17.24 10.29
CA ALA A 12 -34.69 -17.38 11.27
C ALA A 12 -33.80 -16.12 11.34
N LYS A 13 -33.86 -15.24 10.33
CA LYS A 13 -33.05 -14.03 10.20
C LYS A 13 -33.93 -12.78 9.98
N LEU A 14 -33.53 -11.67 10.57
CA LEU A 14 -34.16 -10.36 10.36
C LEU A 14 -34.02 -9.93 8.89
N SER A 15 -32.84 -10.15 8.32
CA SER A 15 -32.53 -9.86 6.92
C SER A 15 -33.45 -10.60 5.93
N GLU A 16 -33.82 -11.85 6.22
CA GLU A 16 -34.76 -12.65 5.43
C GLU A 16 -36.21 -12.15 5.60
N ALA A 17 -36.60 -11.85 6.84
CA ALA A 17 -37.91 -11.27 7.15
C ALA A 17 -38.13 -9.92 6.43
N MET A 18 -37.09 -9.08 6.40
CA MET A 18 -37.11 -7.81 5.68
C MET A 18 -37.09 -8.05 4.16
N ALA A 19 -36.27 -8.98 3.66
CA ALA A 19 -36.17 -9.27 2.22
C ALA A 19 -37.51 -9.69 1.62
N ALA A 20 -38.28 -10.53 2.33
CA ALA A 20 -39.62 -10.94 1.90
C ALA A 20 -40.62 -9.78 1.78
N ARG A 21 -40.36 -8.65 2.44
CA ARG A 21 -41.24 -7.47 2.52
C ARG A 21 -40.78 -6.28 1.68
N ARG A 22 -39.59 -6.34 1.07
CA ARG A 22 -39.06 -5.24 0.25
C ARG A 22 -39.77 -5.19 -1.11
N THR A 23 -40.29 -4.02 -1.47
CA THR A 23 -40.76 -3.76 -2.84
C THR A 23 -39.59 -3.49 -3.80
N PRO A 24 -39.78 -3.59 -5.13
CA PRO A 24 -38.75 -3.24 -6.11
C PRO A 24 -38.22 -1.80 -5.94
N GLU A 25 -39.09 -0.86 -5.56
CA GLU A 25 -38.71 0.53 -5.31
C GLU A 25 -37.80 0.67 -4.10
N MET A 26 -38.10 -0.06 -3.02
CA MET A 26 -37.27 -0.08 -1.82
C MET A 26 -35.89 -0.67 -2.09
N LEU A 27 -35.82 -1.74 -2.90
CA LEU A 27 -34.54 -2.31 -3.33
C LEU A 27 -33.71 -1.31 -4.14
N ARG A 28 -34.34 -0.56 -5.06
CA ARG A 28 -33.66 0.51 -5.82
C ARG A 28 -33.14 1.60 -4.89
N ALA A 29 -33.99 2.11 -3.99
CA ALA A 29 -33.62 3.16 -3.05
C ALA A 29 -32.45 2.72 -2.14
N ARG A 30 -32.50 1.48 -1.63
CA ARG A 30 -31.40 0.87 -0.86
C ARG A 30 -30.11 0.79 -1.67
N ASN A 31 -30.18 0.28 -2.90
CA ASN A 31 -28.99 0.12 -3.74
C ASN A 31 -28.34 1.48 -4.06
N VAL A 32 -29.16 2.50 -4.36
CA VAL A 32 -28.68 3.88 -4.57
C VAL A 32 -27.98 4.40 -3.31
N LEU A 33 -28.59 4.19 -2.13
CA LEU A 33 -27.98 4.59 -0.86
C LEU A 33 -26.63 3.89 -0.63
N VAL A 34 -26.56 2.57 -0.81
CA VAL A 34 -25.31 1.79 -0.63
C VAL A 34 -24.20 2.31 -1.54
N TRP A 35 -24.49 2.57 -2.81
CA TRP A 35 -23.50 3.13 -3.73
C TRP A 35 -23.07 4.54 -3.33
N ARG A 36 -24.04 5.38 -2.93
CA ARG A 36 -23.74 6.72 -2.41
C ARG A 36 -22.80 6.64 -1.21
N GLU A 37 -23.09 5.82 -0.21
CA GLU A 37 -22.25 5.67 0.99
C GLU A 37 -20.86 5.11 0.67
N ARG A 38 -20.77 4.17 -0.27
CA ARG A 38 -19.48 3.66 -0.74
C ARG A 38 -18.66 4.75 -1.41
N LEU A 39 -19.27 5.57 -2.27
CA LEU A 39 -18.58 6.68 -2.95
C LEU A 39 -18.35 7.88 -2.01
N THR A 40 -19.14 8.08 -0.97
CA THR A 40 -18.90 9.18 -0.02
C THR A 40 -18.06 8.78 1.20
N SER A 41 -17.62 7.53 1.25
CA SER A 41 -16.69 7.04 2.25
C SER A 41 -15.32 7.69 2.07
N LEU A 42 -14.67 8.08 3.17
CA LEU A 42 -13.26 8.51 3.13
C LEU A 42 -12.31 7.39 2.71
N TRP A 43 -12.77 6.14 2.75
CA TRP A 43 -12.01 4.99 2.25
C TRP A 43 -12.17 4.79 0.74
N ALA A 44 -13.18 5.39 0.09
CA ALA A 44 -13.43 5.19 -1.34
C ALA A 44 -12.22 5.55 -2.21
N PRO A 45 -11.58 6.73 -2.03
CA PRO A 45 -10.43 7.09 -2.84
C PRO A 45 -9.24 6.13 -2.63
N LEU A 46 -9.04 5.67 -1.39
CA LEU A 46 -7.97 4.73 -1.04
C LEU A 46 -8.20 3.34 -1.64
N ILE A 47 -9.44 2.85 -1.62
CA ILE A 47 -9.80 1.56 -2.21
C ILE A 47 -9.65 1.61 -3.73
N ILE A 48 -10.12 2.68 -4.38
CA ILE A 48 -9.96 2.88 -5.82
C ILE A 48 -8.47 2.92 -6.18
N LEU A 49 -7.67 3.67 -5.41
CA LEU A 49 -6.22 3.73 -5.62
C LEU A 49 -5.60 2.34 -5.50
N ALA A 50 -5.91 1.58 -4.45
CA ALA A 50 -5.36 0.24 -4.24
C ALA A 50 -5.74 -0.73 -5.38
N LEU A 51 -7.00 -0.68 -5.84
CA LEU A 51 -7.48 -1.52 -6.94
C LEU A 51 -6.80 -1.21 -8.28
N LEU A 52 -6.44 0.05 -8.52
CA LEU A 52 -5.74 0.48 -9.74
C LEU A 52 -4.22 0.26 -9.64
N TYR A 53 -3.67 0.37 -8.43
CA TYR A 53 -2.25 0.21 -8.15
C TYR A 53 -1.74 -1.20 -8.45
N VAL A 54 -2.51 -2.24 -8.10
CA VAL A 54 -2.11 -3.63 -8.36
C VAL A 54 -1.94 -3.92 -9.85
N PRO A 55 -2.92 -3.65 -10.74
CA PRO A 55 -2.73 -3.77 -12.18
C PRO A 55 -1.58 -2.92 -12.71
N TYR A 56 -1.45 -1.67 -12.23
CA TYR A 56 -0.37 -0.78 -12.62
C TYR A 56 1.01 -1.41 -12.38
N THR A 57 1.25 -1.89 -11.16
CA THR A 57 2.53 -2.51 -10.78
C THR A 57 2.84 -3.76 -11.58
N VAL A 58 1.83 -4.58 -11.89
CA VAL A 58 1.99 -5.75 -12.77
C VAL A 58 2.37 -5.31 -14.19
N ILE A 59 1.67 -4.32 -14.76
CA ILE A 59 1.93 -3.85 -16.14
C ILE A 59 3.36 -3.32 -16.29
N ILE A 60 3.85 -2.49 -15.36
CA ILE A 60 5.18 -1.90 -15.45
C ILE A 60 6.31 -2.89 -15.14
N GLU A 61 6.03 -3.97 -14.41
CA GLU A 61 6.99 -5.03 -14.10
C GLU A 61 7.18 -5.94 -15.32
N TYR A 62 6.09 -6.37 -15.98
CA TYR A 62 6.16 -7.24 -17.16
C TYR A 62 6.55 -6.50 -18.44
N SER A 63 6.16 -5.23 -18.57
CA SER A 63 6.49 -4.41 -19.73
C SER A 63 7.13 -3.10 -19.29
N ARG A 64 8.45 -3.03 -19.42
CA ARG A 64 9.20 -1.83 -19.05
C ARG A 64 8.76 -0.62 -19.90
N ALA A 65 8.54 -0.81 -21.20
CA ALA A 65 8.08 0.25 -22.09
C ALA A 65 6.73 0.86 -21.65
N SER A 66 5.88 0.09 -20.95
CA SER A 66 4.56 0.57 -20.54
C SER A 66 4.59 1.69 -19.50
N ALA A 67 5.68 1.86 -18.74
CA ALA A 67 5.74 2.93 -17.75
C ALA A 67 5.63 4.33 -18.36
N VAL A 68 6.11 4.52 -19.60
CA VAL A 68 6.12 5.83 -20.28
C VAL A 68 4.71 6.41 -20.38
N TRP A 69 3.69 5.56 -20.59
CA TRP A 69 2.29 5.98 -20.63
C TRP A 69 1.56 5.73 -19.30
N ALA A 70 1.90 4.66 -18.57
CA ALA A 70 1.16 4.26 -17.38
C ALA A 70 1.43 5.15 -16.16
N GLN A 71 2.66 5.64 -16.00
CA GLN A 71 3.02 6.49 -14.85
C GLN A 71 2.30 7.84 -14.89
N PRO A 72 2.27 8.60 -16.01
CA PRO A 72 1.50 9.85 -16.08
C PRO A 72 0.01 9.66 -15.77
N VAL A 73 -0.59 8.56 -16.23
CA VAL A 73 -1.99 8.20 -15.96
C VAL A 73 -2.21 7.96 -14.46
N MET A 74 -1.37 7.12 -13.84
CA MET A 74 -1.48 6.82 -12.41
C MET A 74 -1.24 8.04 -11.53
N LYS A 75 -0.29 8.90 -11.91
CA LYS A 75 -0.05 10.18 -11.24
C LYS A 75 -1.26 11.10 -11.30
N GLY A 76 -1.86 11.26 -12.48
CA GLY A 76 -3.09 12.04 -12.65
C GLY A 76 -4.25 11.49 -11.82
N LEU A 77 -4.46 10.17 -11.85
CA LEU A 77 -5.47 9.50 -11.04
C LEU A 77 -5.21 9.67 -9.54
N GLY A 78 -3.98 9.49 -9.08
CA GLY A 78 -3.59 9.70 -7.69
C GLY A 78 -3.92 11.11 -7.21
N LEU A 79 -3.58 12.13 -8.00
CA LEU A 79 -3.90 13.52 -7.69
C LEU A 79 -5.42 13.76 -7.63
N LEU A 80 -6.18 13.22 -8.60
CA LEU A 80 -7.65 13.29 -8.59
C LEU A 80 -8.23 12.63 -7.34
N LEU A 81 -7.68 11.50 -6.90
CA LEU A 81 -8.13 10.80 -5.70
C LEU A 81 -7.80 11.56 -4.42
N VAL A 82 -6.67 12.28 -4.37
CA VAL A 82 -6.34 13.21 -3.26
C VAL A 82 -7.36 14.36 -3.23
N LEU A 83 -7.63 15.00 -4.38
CA LEU A 83 -8.62 16.07 -4.47
C LEU A 83 -10.02 15.58 -4.06
N TYR A 84 -10.40 14.38 -4.51
CA TYR A 84 -11.64 13.72 -4.12
C TYR A 84 -11.70 13.48 -2.60
N PHE A 85 -10.63 12.98 -1.98
CA PHE A 85 -10.55 12.80 -0.54
C PHE A 85 -10.73 14.12 0.22
N VAL A 86 -10.02 15.18 -0.19
CA VAL A 86 -10.11 16.51 0.42
C VAL A 86 -11.53 17.09 0.25
N ALA A 87 -12.11 16.98 -0.95
CA ALA A 87 -13.48 17.43 -1.21
C ALA A 87 -14.51 16.70 -0.34
N LEU A 88 -14.37 15.38 -0.16
CA LEU A 88 -15.20 14.61 0.76
C LEU A 88 -15.01 15.09 2.20
N LEU A 89 -13.77 15.32 2.63
CA LEU A 89 -13.47 15.79 3.99
C LEU A 89 -14.11 17.16 4.25
N VAL A 90 -14.01 18.10 3.31
CA VAL A 90 -14.66 19.42 3.40
C VAL A 90 -16.18 19.28 3.42
N TRP A 91 -16.76 18.58 2.44
CA TRP A 91 -18.21 18.39 2.35
C TRP A 91 -18.80 17.75 3.61
N ARG A 92 -18.11 16.74 4.15
CA ARG A 92 -18.49 16.07 5.41
C ARG A 92 -18.39 16.99 6.63
N ASN A 93 -17.52 17.99 6.66
CA ASN A 93 -17.41 18.87 7.82
C ASN A 93 -18.30 20.12 7.69
N VAL A 94 -18.55 20.59 6.47
CA VAL A 94 -19.31 21.82 6.22
C VAL A 94 -20.82 21.59 6.21
N SER A 95 -21.33 20.41 5.78
CA SER A 95 -22.78 20.16 5.69
C SER A 95 -23.37 19.67 7.03
N PRO A 96 -24.18 20.48 7.75
CA PRO A 96 -24.79 20.06 9.01
C PRO A 96 -25.81 18.94 8.80
N LYS A 97 -26.56 19.01 7.68
CA LYS A 97 -27.52 17.97 7.27
C LYS A 97 -26.82 16.63 7.09
N GLU A 98 -25.72 16.59 6.36
CA GLU A 98 -24.97 15.34 6.14
C GLU A 98 -24.29 14.84 7.41
N LYS A 99 -23.84 15.74 8.29
CA LYS A 99 -23.29 15.37 9.60
C LYS A 99 -24.34 14.71 10.49
N ALA A 100 -25.53 15.31 10.59
CA ALA A 100 -26.65 14.75 11.34
C ALA A 100 -27.09 13.40 10.78
N LEU A 101 -27.31 13.33 9.45
CA LEU A 101 -27.77 12.11 8.79
C LEU A 101 -26.78 10.95 8.94
N ARG A 102 -25.46 11.20 8.82
CA ARG A 102 -24.44 10.16 8.99
C ARG A 102 -24.39 9.58 10.40
N GLY A 103 -24.50 10.42 11.42
CA GLY A 103 -24.51 9.94 12.81
C GLY A 103 -25.66 8.97 13.03
N VAL A 104 -26.87 9.39 12.66
CA VAL A 104 -28.08 8.57 12.84
C VAL A 104 -28.06 7.32 11.97
N ARG A 105 -27.52 7.38 10.74
CA ARG A 105 -27.34 6.19 9.90
C ARG A 105 -26.36 5.19 10.48
N HIS A 106 -25.30 5.66 11.13
CA HIS A 106 -24.36 4.79 11.82
C HIS A 106 -25.06 4.04 12.96
N ASP A 107 -25.78 4.77 13.81
CA ASP A 107 -26.57 4.19 14.91
C ASP A 107 -27.63 3.19 14.39
N ALA A 108 -28.31 3.54 13.30
CA ALA A 108 -29.29 2.68 12.64
C ALA A 108 -28.66 1.37 12.16
N ASN A 109 -27.52 1.44 11.48
CA ASN A 109 -26.82 0.27 10.94
C ASN A 109 -26.29 -0.62 12.07
N GLU A 110 -25.71 -0.03 13.12
CA GLU A 110 -25.24 -0.78 14.29
C GLU A 110 -26.40 -1.51 14.98
N LEU A 111 -27.53 -0.85 15.19
CA LEU A 111 -28.73 -1.45 15.77
C LEU A 111 -29.29 -2.60 14.89
N LEU A 112 -29.34 -2.41 13.57
CA LEU A 112 -29.78 -3.45 12.63
C LEU A 112 -28.85 -4.67 12.65
N GLU A 113 -27.53 -4.45 12.64
CA GLU A 113 -26.52 -5.51 12.72
C GLU A 113 -26.55 -6.25 14.07
N GLU A 114 -26.74 -5.53 15.17
CA GLU A 114 -26.91 -6.11 16.51
C GLU A 114 -28.13 -7.03 16.54
N ASN A 115 -29.27 -6.55 16.06
CA ASN A 115 -30.51 -7.31 16.03
C ASN A 115 -30.41 -8.56 15.14
N GLU A 116 -29.82 -8.45 13.96
CA GLU A 116 -29.52 -9.61 13.10
C GLU A 116 -28.61 -10.61 13.82
N ARG A 117 -27.57 -10.14 14.54
CA ARG A 117 -26.66 -11.01 15.28
C ARG A 117 -27.36 -11.73 16.43
N ILE A 118 -28.24 -11.05 17.16
CA ILE A 118 -29.03 -11.64 18.25
C ILE A 118 -29.97 -12.72 17.71
N LEU A 119 -30.73 -12.42 16.66
CA LEU A 119 -31.69 -13.35 16.08
C LEU A 119 -31.01 -14.57 15.42
N ARG A 120 -29.77 -14.41 14.94
CA ARG A 120 -28.95 -15.54 14.46
C ARG A 120 -28.49 -16.50 15.56
N LYS A 121 -28.53 -16.13 16.84
CA LYS A 121 -28.10 -17.03 17.92
C LYS A 121 -29.03 -18.25 17.96
N PRO A 122 -28.49 -19.48 18.04
CA PRO A 122 -29.30 -20.70 18.04
C PRO A 122 -30.40 -20.67 19.09
N GLY A 123 -31.64 -20.93 18.67
CA GLY A 123 -32.81 -20.99 19.55
C GLY A 123 -33.36 -19.64 20.03
N VAL A 124 -32.79 -18.50 19.65
CA VAL A 124 -33.35 -17.18 20.02
C VAL A 124 -34.62 -16.88 19.24
N SER A 125 -34.61 -16.99 17.91
CA SER A 125 -35.80 -16.77 17.07
C SER A 125 -36.96 -17.72 17.39
N ALA A 126 -36.67 -18.92 17.91
CA ALA A 126 -37.70 -19.87 18.35
C ALA A 126 -38.32 -19.49 19.73
N LYS A 127 -37.61 -18.72 20.56
CA LYS A 127 -38.06 -18.25 21.88
C LYS A 127 -38.81 -16.92 21.83
N VAL A 128 -38.74 -16.21 20.69
CA VAL A 128 -39.46 -14.96 20.46
C VAL A 128 -40.73 -15.27 19.67
N ALA A 129 -41.87 -14.72 20.07
CA ALA A 129 -43.14 -14.97 19.38
C ALA A 129 -43.09 -14.44 17.92
N GLY A 130 -43.62 -15.19 16.97
CA GLY A 130 -43.67 -14.80 15.54
C GLY A 130 -44.20 -13.38 15.28
N PRO A 131 -45.34 -12.97 15.89
CA PRO A 131 -45.85 -11.59 15.74
C PRO A 131 -44.94 -10.49 16.30
N VAL A 132 -44.01 -10.83 17.19
CA VAL A 132 -42.99 -9.88 17.68
C VAL A 132 -41.87 -9.74 16.65
N LEU A 133 -41.43 -10.85 16.05
CA LEU A 133 -40.42 -10.83 14.99
C LEU A 133 -40.91 -10.06 13.76
N ASP A 134 -42.18 -10.20 13.40
CA ASP A 134 -42.80 -9.46 12.30
C ASP A 134 -42.81 -7.96 12.57
N ARG A 135 -43.19 -7.53 13.79
CA ARG A 135 -43.15 -6.12 14.21
C ARG A 135 -41.72 -5.55 14.19
N ILE A 136 -40.73 -6.33 14.62
CA ILE A 136 -39.31 -5.94 14.56
C ILE A 136 -38.88 -5.78 13.10
N ALA A 137 -39.26 -6.70 12.21
CA ALA A 137 -38.93 -6.62 10.79
C ALA A 137 -39.59 -5.43 10.10
N GLU A 138 -40.86 -5.12 10.41
CA GLU A 138 -41.56 -3.94 9.90
C GLU A 138 -40.92 -2.64 10.38
N GLN A 139 -40.58 -2.55 11.67
CA GLN A 139 -39.94 -1.36 12.21
C GLN A 139 -38.52 -1.17 11.64
N ALA A 140 -37.76 -2.26 11.49
CA ALA A 140 -36.46 -2.25 10.81
C ALA A 140 -36.57 -1.80 9.35
N LEU A 141 -37.66 -2.17 8.67
CA LEU A 141 -37.92 -1.75 7.30
C LEU A 141 -38.20 -0.24 7.20
N ARG A 142 -38.92 0.33 8.18
CA ARG A 142 -39.12 1.79 8.27
C ARG A 142 -37.83 2.55 8.51
N VAL A 143 -36.93 2.01 9.35
CA VAL A 143 -35.57 2.55 9.53
C VAL A 143 -34.81 2.57 8.20
N GLU A 144 -34.84 1.47 7.43
CA GLU A 144 -34.20 1.40 6.10
C GLU A 144 -34.79 2.43 5.12
N GLN A 145 -36.12 2.57 5.09
CA GLN A 145 -36.82 3.55 4.25
C GLN A 145 -36.49 4.99 4.63
N ALA A 146 -36.54 5.34 5.91
CA ALA A 146 -36.20 6.67 6.40
C ALA A 146 -34.72 7.00 6.12
N SER A 147 -33.85 6.00 6.24
CA SER A 147 -32.43 6.13 5.89
C SER A 147 -32.24 6.42 4.41
N ALA A 148 -32.96 5.71 3.54
CA ALA A 148 -32.93 5.92 2.09
C ALA A 148 -33.53 7.27 1.68
N ALA A 149 -34.59 7.72 2.34
CA ALA A 149 -35.22 9.03 2.11
C ALA A 149 -34.31 10.20 2.50
N GLY A 150 -33.37 9.99 3.43
CA GLY A 150 -32.40 11.01 3.84
C GLY A 150 -32.97 12.07 4.78
N ASP A 151 -34.06 11.75 5.48
CA ASP A 151 -34.64 12.55 6.54
C ASP A 151 -34.04 12.11 7.89
N ALA A 152 -33.23 12.98 8.49
CA ALA A 152 -32.53 12.68 9.73
C ALA A 152 -33.47 12.62 10.95
N GLU A 153 -34.54 13.42 10.97
CA GLU A 153 -35.49 13.43 12.10
C GLU A 153 -36.41 12.22 12.05
N GLN A 154 -36.92 11.90 10.86
CA GLN A 154 -37.68 10.67 10.66
C GLN A 154 -36.83 9.44 10.99
N LEU A 155 -35.58 9.39 10.50
CA LEU A 155 -34.68 8.28 10.79
C LEU A 155 -34.42 8.12 12.29
N ARG A 156 -34.16 9.21 13.03
CA ARG A 156 -34.01 9.14 14.50
C ARG A 156 -35.24 8.57 15.18
N THR A 157 -36.41 8.98 14.73
CA THR A 157 -37.69 8.53 15.30
C THR A 157 -37.85 7.03 15.09
N GLU A 158 -37.61 6.54 13.87
CA GLU A 158 -37.72 5.12 13.55
C GLU A 158 -36.65 4.27 14.27
N VAL A 159 -35.41 4.78 14.40
CA VAL A 159 -34.32 4.13 15.14
C VAL A 159 -34.67 4.00 16.62
N LYS A 160 -35.15 5.05 17.27
CA LYS A 160 -35.62 4.99 18.66
C LYS A 160 -36.78 4.01 18.83
N GLY A 161 -37.71 3.98 17.88
CA GLY A 161 -38.80 3.00 17.87
C GLY A 161 -38.30 1.56 17.79
N LEU A 162 -37.32 1.29 16.92
CA LEU A 162 -36.69 -0.02 16.80
C LEU A 162 -35.92 -0.39 18.07
N GLU A 163 -35.17 0.56 18.65
CA GLU A 163 -34.39 0.35 19.87
C GLU A 163 -35.30 0.01 21.05
N ALA A 164 -36.40 0.74 21.25
CA ALA A 164 -37.36 0.45 22.31
C ALA A 164 -38.00 -0.95 22.15
N LEU A 165 -38.41 -1.30 20.93
CA LEU A 165 -39.02 -2.60 20.63
C LEU A 165 -38.04 -3.76 20.86
N THR A 166 -36.79 -3.58 20.47
CA THR A 166 -35.73 -4.60 20.60
C THR A 166 -35.18 -4.68 22.01
N ALA A 167 -35.09 -3.58 22.75
CA ALA A 167 -34.77 -3.61 24.17
C ALA A 167 -35.81 -4.41 24.97
N GLN A 168 -37.10 -4.22 24.67
CA GLN A 168 -38.20 -4.92 25.34
C GLN A 168 -38.18 -6.44 25.06
N HIS A 169 -37.93 -6.84 23.82
CA HIS A 169 -38.11 -8.23 23.40
C HIS A 169 -36.81 -9.03 23.22
N LEU A 170 -35.69 -8.36 22.96
CA LEU A 170 -34.38 -8.97 22.72
C LEU A 170 -33.34 -8.63 23.79
N GLY A 171 -33.65 -7.73 24.75
CA GLY A 171 -32.71 -7.26 25.77
C GLY A 171 -32.03 -8.38 26.58
N ALA A 172 -32.77 -9.47 26.86
CA ALA A 172 -32.22 -10.64 27.56
C ALA A 172 -31.11 -11.37 26.79
N PHE A 173 -31.03 -11.19 25.47
CA PHE A 173 -30.05 -11.84 24.59
C PHE A 173 -28.89 -10.92 24.19
N ARG A 174 -28.92 -9.66 24.63
CA ARG A 174 -28.00 -8.57 24.28
C ARG A 174 -26.62 -8.65 24.94
N LYS A 175 -26.22 -9.83 25.46
CA LYS A 175 -24.87 -10.02 25.99
C LYS A 175 -23.84 -9.68 24.91
N GLN A 176 -23.13 -8.58 25.14
CA GLN A 176 -22.03 -8.08 24.34
C GLN A 176 -20.84 -9.01 24.58
N SER A 177 -20.56 -9.91 23.63
CA SER A 177 -19.41 -10.79 23.72
C SER A 177 -18.18 -10.02 23.24
N ALA A 178 -17.33 -9.58 24.17
CA ALA A 178 -16.02 -9.01 23.85
C ALA A 178 -15.19 -9.94 22.96
N MET A 179 -15.45 -11.25 23.01
CA MET A 179 -14.80 -12.27 22.16
C MET A 179 -15.15 -12.13 20.68
N ASP A 180 -16.35 -11.64 20.31
CA ASP A 180 -16.72 -11.43 18.91
C ASP A 180 -15.93 -10.25 18.30
N PHE A 181 -15.76 -9.18 19.09
CA PHE A 181 -14.94 -8.03 18.72
C PHE A 181 -13.47 -8.40 18.58
N LEU A 182 -12.92 -9.12 19.58
CA LEU A 182 -11.54 -9.63 19.54
C LEU A 182 -11.30 -10.59 18.38
N GLY A 183 -12.27 -11.45 18.07
CA GLY A 183 -12.19 -12.39 16.94
C GLY A 183 -12.17 -11.69 15.57
N GLY A 184 -12.98 -10.65 15.38
CA GLY A 184 -13.00 -9.85 14.15
C GLY A 184 -11.72 -9.04 13.96
N PHE A 185 -11.31 -8.33 15.00
CA PHE A 185 -10.05 -7.57 15.02
C PHE A 185 -8.85 -8.49 14.78
N GLY A 186 -8.79 -9.65 15.46
CA GLY A 186 -7.72 -10.63 15.32
C GLY A 186 -7.59 -11.15 13.88
N LYS A 187 -8.70 -11.42 13.18
CA LYS A 187 -8.67 -11.82 11.76
C LYS A 187 -8.15 -10.70 10.85
N ALA A 188 -8.62 -9.48 11.04
CA ALA A 188 -8.15 -8.33 10.25
C ALA A 188 -6.66 -8.08 10.48
N LEU A 189 -6.20 -8.15 11.73
CA LEU A 189 -4.79 -8.04 12.10
C LEU A 189 -3.97 -9.17 11.46
N LEU A 190 -4.45 -10.42 11.49
CA LEU A 190 -3.77 -11.54 10.85
C LEU A 190 -3.63 -11.33 9.34
N VAL A 191 -4.70 -10.89 8.65
CA VAL A 191 -4.64 -10.57 7.22
C VAL A 191 -3.64 -9.45 6.93
N ALA A 192 -3.65 -8.38 7.72
CA ALA A 192 -2.70 -7.28 7.58
C ALA A 192 -1.25 -7.72 7.82
N LEU A 193 -1.02 -8.58 8.82
CA LEU A 193 0.30 -9.17 9.10
C LEU A 193 0.77 -10.06 7.95
N VAL A 194 -0.08 -10.95 7.45
CA VAL A 194 0.25 -11.79 6.28
C VAL A 194 0.56 -10.91 5.06
N PHE A 195 -0.27 -9.92 4.77
CA PHE A 195 -0.04 -9.01 3.64
C PHE A 195 1.31 -8.28 3.77
N ARG A 196 1.61 -7.73 4.94
CA ARG A 196 2.87 -7.04 5.23
C ARG A 196 4.08 -7.98 5.15
N THR A 197 3.96 -9.19 5.68
CA THR A 197 5.06 -10.15 5.74
C THR A 197 5.41 -10.67 4.35
N PHE A 198 4.40 -10.95 3.50
CA PHE A 198 4.61 -11.73 2.28
C PHE A 198 4.46 -10.94 0.96
N ILE A 199 3.74 -9.82 0.94
CA ILE A 199 3.33 -9.18 -0.33
C ILE A 199 4.12 -7.89 -0.56
N VAL A 200 3.83 -6.85 0.22
CA VAL A 200 4.40 -5.51 0.03
C VAL A 200 4.78 -4.89 1.37
N GLU A 201 5.98 -4.33 1.44
CA GLU A 201 6.44 -3.54 2.58
C GLU A 201 6.87 -2.14 2.13
N PRO A 202 6.44 -1.08 2.84
CA PRO A 202 6.90 0.28 2.56
C PRO A 202 8.27 0.54 3.18
N TYR A 203 9.17 1.15 2.41
CA TYR A 203 10.46 1.63 2.88
C TYR A 203 10.60 3.13 2.64
N ARG A 204 11.21 3.83 3.60
CA ARG A 204 11.60 5.24 3.44
C ARG A 204 13.08 5.28 3.05
N ILE A 205 13.43 6.13 2.09
CA ILE A 205 14.80 6.36 1.64
C ILE A 205 15.45 7.46 2.50
N PRO A 206 16.44 7.13 3.34
CA PRO A 206 17.05 8.12 4.23
C PRO A 206 18.33 8.75 3.66
N SER A 207 18.92 8.19 2.60
CA SER A 207 20.24 8.59 2.09
C SER A 207 20.25 8.79 0.58
N GLY A 208 21.21 9.58 0.08
CA GLY A 208 21.37 9.93 -1.33
C GLY A 208 22.17 8.92 -2.18
N SER A 209 22.43 7.71 -1.68
CA SER A 209 23.31 6.74 -2.37
C SER A 209 22.70 6.13 -3.64
N MET A 210 21.39 6.31 -3.84
CA MET A 210 20.65 5.89 -5.03
C MET A 210 20.19 7.10 -5.88
N LEU A 211 20.74 8.30 -5.64
CA LEU A 211 20.46 9.46 -6.49
C LEU A 211 20.95 9.20 -7.93
N PRO A 212 20.22 9.67 -8.98
CA PRO A 212 18.94 10.38 -8.90
C PRO A 212 17.72 9.44 -8.92
N THR A 213 17.91 8.12 -9.10
CA THR A 213 16.83 7.13 -9.21
C THR A 213 15.89 7.12 -8.01
N LEU A 214 16.46 7.27 -6.81
CA LEU A 214 15.72 7.42 -5.57
C LEU A 214 16.26 8.63 -4.81
N GLU A 215 15.36 9.54 -4.49
CA GLU A 215 15.70 10.74 -3.73
C GLU A 215 15.48 10.54 -2.24
N ILE A 216 16.24 11.28 -1.43
CA ILE A 216 16.06 11.31 0.03
C ILE A 216 14.62 11.73 0.32
N GLY A 217 13.93 10.95 1.15
CA GLY A 217 12.53 11.16 1.50
C GLY A 217 11.51 10.48 0.58
N ASP A 218 11.95 9.79 -0.47
CA ASP A 218 11.09 8.88 -1.21
C ASP A 218 10.63 7.73 -0.30
N GLN A 219 9.41 7.27 -0.55
CA GLN A 219 8.84 6.08 0.06
C GLN A 219 8.44 5.11 -1.04
N VAL A 220 9.06 3.93 -1.01
CA VAL A 220 8.92 2.91 -2.05
C VAL A 220 8.20 1.69 -1.53
N PHE A 221 7.42 1.07 -2.40
CA PHE A 221 6.90 -0.27 -2.15
C PHE A 221 7.88 -1.32 -2.68
N VAL A 222 8.11 -2.35 -1.88
CA VAL A 222 9.01 -3.45 -2.20
C VAL A 222 8.22 -4.72 -2.47
N ASN A 223 8.45 -5.33 -3.64
CA ASN A 223 7.93 -6.64 -4.02
C ASN A 223 8.79 -7.75 -3.41
N LYS A 224 8.26 -8.45 -2.42
CA LYS A 224 8.95 -9.60 -1.82
C LYS A 224 8.72 -10.89 -2.61
N PHE A 225 7.56 -10.99 -3.26
CA PHE A 225 7.10 -12.20 -3.92
C PHE A 225 7.94 -12.59 -5.15
N ILE A 226 8.57 -11.63 -5.81
CA ILE A 226 9.34 -11.88 -7.04
C ILE A 226 10.53 -12.84 -6.83
N TYR A 227 11.29 -12.67 -5.74
CA TYR A 227 12.48 -13.50 -5.46
C TYR A 227 12.16 -14.73 -4.61
N GLY A 228 11.15 -14.64 -3.75
CA GLY A 228 10.79 -15.70 -2.83
C GLY A 228 10.46 -15.17 -1.45
N VAL A 229 9.70 -15.95 -0.70
CA VAL A 229 9.29 -15.59 0.65
C VAL A 229 10.40 -15.92 1.63
N ARG A 230 10.97 -14.89 2.25
CA ARG A 230 11.93 -15.04 3.34
C ARG A 230 11.24 -15.61 4.59
N VAL A 231 11.86 -16.58 5.23
CA VAL A 231 11.39 -17.10 6.51
C VAL A 231 11.61 -16.01 7.58
N PRO A 232 10.57 -15.58 8.32
CA PRO A 232 10.72 -14.57 9.37
C PRO A 232 11.88 -14.91 10.32
N PHE A 233 12.66 -13.89 10.68
CA PHE A 233 13.83 -13.99 11.58
C PHE A 233 15.03 -14.79 11.04
N LEU A 234 14.92 -15.44 9.89
CA LEU A 234 16.03 -16.14 9.22
C LEU A 234 16.42 -15.39 7.95
N ASN A 235 17.72 -15.22 7.67
CA ASN A 235 18.23 -14.75 6.38
C ASN A 235 18.18 -15.89 5.35
N PHE A 236 17.02 -16.50 5.15
CA PHE A 236 16.85 -17.68 4.32
C PHE A 236 15.59 -17.61 3.47
N VAL A 237 15.75 -17.89 2.18
CA VAL A 237 14.68 -17.99 1.19
C VAL A 237 14.66 -19.45 0.71
N PRO A 238 13.65 -20.25 1.06
CA PRO A 238 13.65 -21.69 0.82
C PRO A 238 13.49 -22.06 -0.67
N PHE A 239 12.82 -21.21 -1.44
CA PHE A 239 12.60 -21.41 -2.86
C PHE A 239 12.35 -20.06 -3.55
N VAL A 240 12.75 -20.00 -4.82
CA VAL A 240 12.41 -18.89 -5.71
C VAL A 240 10.97 -19.06 -6.20
N ILE A 241 10.19 -17.99 -6.16
CA ILE A 241 8.78 -18.04 -6.60
C ILE A 241 8.62 -17.65 -8.06
N VAL A 242 9.17 -16.49 -8.48
CA VAL A 242 9.08 -16.02 -9.87
C VAL A 242 10.42 -16.16 -10.56
N ARG A 243 11.46 -15.48 -10.06
CA ARG A 243 12.81 -15.51 -10.61
C ARG A 243 13.86 -15.06 -9.59
N PRO A 244 15.15 -15.44 -9.72
CA PRO A 244 16.21 -14.85 -8.91
C PRO A 244 16.40 -13.34 -9.22
N PRO A 245 17.14 -12.60 -8.37
CA PRO A 245 17.57 -11.24 -8.67
C PRO A 245 18.36 -11.17 -9.98
N GLU A 246 18.03 -10.19 -10.82
CA GLU A 246 18.66 -9.99 -12.12
C GLU A 246 19.46 -8.67 -12.15
N ARG A 247 20.37 -8.56 -13.12
CA ARG A 247 21.10 -7.31 -13.36
C ARG A 247 20.12 -6.16 -13.60
N GLY A 248 20.42 -5.03 -12.99
CA GLY A 248 19.61 -3.82 -13.04
C GLY A 248 18.45 -3.79 -12.05
N ASP A 249 18.10 -4.88 -11.35
CA ASP A 249 17.09 -4.80 -10.29
C ASP A 249 17.57 -3.91 -9.14
N VAL A 250 16.70 -3.03 -8.64
CA VAL A 250 16.95 -2.28 -7.39
C VAL A 250 16.37 -3.07 -6.23
N ILE A 251 17.22 -3.49 -5.31
CA ILE A 251 16.87 -4.40 -4.22
C ILE A 251 17.02 -3.73 -2.86
N VAL A 252 16.10 -4.06 -1.95
CA VAL A 252 16.25 -3.79 -0.52
C VAL A 252 16.77 -5.04 0.15
N PHE A 253 17.78 -4.91 1.01
CA PHE A 253 18.37 -6.02 1.75
C PHE A 253 18.86 -5.54 3.12
N ASN A 254 18.84 -6.41 4.13
CA ASN A 254 19.56 -6.12 5.38
C ASN A 254 21.05 -6.36 5.14
N ASN A 255 21.90 -5.43 5.56
CA ASN A 255 23.33 -5.48 5.30
C ASN A 255 23.94 -6.76 5.93
N PRO A 256 24.58 -7.65 5.16
CA PRO A 256 25.15 -8.91 5.66
C PRO A 256 26.30 -8.72 6.66
N VAL A 257 26.94 -7.56 6.68
CA VAL A 257 28.00 -7.24 7.66
C VAL A 257 27.41 -6.57 8.91
N ASN A 258 26.27 -5.89 8.79
CA ASN A 258 25.54 -5.29 9.91
C ASN A 258 24.02 -5.40 9.69
N GLU A 259 23.44 -6.51 10.15
CA GLU A 259 22.04 -6.84 9.86
C GLU A 259 21.00 -5.90 10.48
N SER A 260 21.42 -4.99 11.37
CA SER A 260 20.55 -3.96 11.96
C SER A 260 20.18 -2.84 11.00
N VAL A 261 20.83 -2.76 9.82
CA VAL A 261 20.64 -1.68 8.85
C VAL A 261 20.19 -2.22 7.51
N ASP A 262 19.15 -1.62 6.94
CA ASP A 262 18.63 -1.92 5.61
C ASP A 262 19.25 -1.02 4.54
N TYR A 263 19.74 -1.63 3.46
CA TYR A 263 20.32 -0.97 2.32
C TYR A 263 19.41 -1.15 1.10
N ILE A 264 19.47 -0.18 0.20
CA ILE A 264 18.86 -0.25 -1.12
C ILE A 264 19.94 0.05 -2.16
N LYS A 265 20.14 -0.88 -3.09
CA LYS A 265 21.18 -0.79 -4.13
C LYS A 265 20.71 -1.47 -5.42
N ARG A 266 21.37 -1.17 -6.52
CA ARG A 266 21.16 -1.83 -7.81
C ARG A 266 22.05 -3.06 -7.94
N VAL A 267 21.49 -4.18 -8.38
CA VAL A 267 22.24 -5.38 -8.74
C VAL A 267 23.01 -5.10 -10.03
N VAL A 268 24.34 -5.11 -9.95
CA VAL A 268 25.23 -4.97 -11.11
C VAL A 268 25.72 -6.34 -11.58
N GLY A 269 26.07 -7.23 -10.66
CA GLY A 269 26.53 -8.60 -10.96
C GLY A 269 25.65 -9.67 -10.30
N VAL A 270 25.43 -10.77 -11.01
CA VAL A 270 24.72 -11.97 -10.55
C VAL A 270 25.70 -13.16 -10.49
N PRO A 271 25.34 -14.32 -9.89
CA PRO A 271 26.27 -15.43 -9.73
C PRO A 271 27.01 -15.83 -11.00
N GLY A 272 28.33 -15.99 -10.89
CA GLY A 272 29.22 -16.33 -12.00
C GLY A 272 29.72 -15.13 -12.81
N ASP A 273 29.22 -13.92 -12.55
CA ASP A 273 29.74 -12.71 -13.18
C ASP A 273 31.09 -12.31 -12.63
N VAL A 274 31.94 -11.79 -13.53
CA VAL A 274 33.13 -11.02 -13.22
C VAL A 274 32.82 -9.55 -13.46
N VAL A 275 32.76 -8.75 -12.39
CA VAL A 275 32.47 -7.31 -12.45
C VAL A 275 33.75 -6.50 -12.28
N GLU A 276 33.98 -5.55 -13.18
CA GLU A 276 35.10 -4.61 -13.13
C GLU A 276 34.62 -3.18 -13.37
N PHE A 277 35.29 -2.21 -12.77
CA PHE A 277 35.08 -0.78 -13.08
C PHE A 277 36.36 -0.23 -13.67
N ILE A 278 36.34 0.10 -14.95
CA ILE A 278 37.50 0.61 -15.69
C ILE A 278 37.20 2.03 -16.14
N ASN A 279 37.91 3.00 -15.56
CA ASN A 279 37.72 4.44 -15.82
C ASN A 279 36.26 4.89 -15.65
N GLY A 280 35.60 4.31 -14.62
CA GLY A 280 34.19 4.54 -14.30
C GLY A 280 33.20 3.69 -15.12
N VAL A 281 33.62 3.06 -16.22
CA VAL A 281 32.74 2.18 -17.01
C VAL A 281 32.62 0.83 -16.30
N VAL A 282 31.40 0.33 -16.16
CA VAL A 282 31.15 -1.04 -15.68
C VAL A 282 31.47 -2.02 -16.79
N HIS A 283 32.28 -3.02 -16.50
CA HIS A 283 32.53 -4.18 -17.37
C HIS A 283 31.97 -5.43 -16.68
N ILE A 284 31.22 -6.24 -17.43
CA ILE A 284 30.67 -7.50 -16.96
C ILE A 284 31.18 -8.61 -17.88
N ASN A 285 31.91 -9.58 -17.32
CA ASN A 285 32.55 -10.65 -18.07
C ASN A 285 33.42 -10.11 -19.23
N GLY A 286 34.18 -9.04 -18.94
CA GLY A 286 35.02 -8.31 -19.89
C GLY A 286 34.29 -7.36 -20.83
N GLN A 287 32.95 -7.43 -20.92
CA GLN A 287 32.17 -6.61 -21.85
C GLN A 287 31.82 -5.24 -21.24
N PRO A 288 32.25 -4.12 -21.83
CA PRO A 288 31.88 -2.79 -21.36
C PRO A 288 30.37 -2.58 -21.49
N GLN A 289 29.74 -2.15 -20.40
CA GLN A 289 28.34 -1.74 -20.40
C GLN A 289 28.24 -0.33 -20.99
N LYS A 290 27.26 -0.12 -21.88
CA LYS A 290 27.10 1.16 -22.57
C LYS A 290 26.72 2.25 -21.56
N ARG A 291 27.31 3.43 -21.69
CA ARG A 291 26.85 4.63 -20.99
C ARG A 291 26.95 5.85 -21.88
N GLU A 292 26.05 6.81 -21.67
CA GLU A 292 26.02 8.08 -22.38
C GLU A 292 26.01 9.21 -21.36
N LEU A 293 26.81 10.25 -21.62
CA LEU A 293 26.81 11.44 -20.80
C LEU A 293 25.53 12.23 -21.07
N VAL A 294 24.75 12.50 -20.03
CA VAL A 294 23.51 13.28 -20.11
C VAL A 294 23.77 14.72 -19.68
N SER A 295 24.49 14.93 -18.58
CA SER A 295 24.88 16.27 -18.11
C SER A 295 26.17 16.24 -17.30
N ASN A 296 27.03 17.24 -17.48
CA ASN A 296 28.23 17.46 -16.65
C ASN A 296 27.94 18.30 -15.40
N GLU A 297 26.78 18.96 -15.34
CA GLU A 297 26.36 19.87 -14.27
C GLU A 297 24.92 19.51 -13.89
N PHE A 298 24.76 18.40 -13.18
CA PHE A 298 23.47 17.94 -12.69
C PHE A 298 23.36 18.20 -11.19
N THR A 299 22.42 19.07 -10.81
CA THR A 299 22.17 19.36 -9.39
C THR A 299 21.35 18.25 -8.76
N VAL A 300 21.87 17.68 -7.67
CA VAL A 300 21.10 16.85 -6.74
C VAL A 300 20.97 17.53 -5.39
N HIS A 301 19.88 17.21 -4.68
CA HIS A 301 19.63 17.71 -3.33
C HIS A 301 19.99 16.63 -2.33
N ASN A 302 21.04 16.87 -1.55
CA ASN A 302 21.54 15.94 -0.57
C ASN A 302 21.32 16.50 0.85
N ILE A 303 21.49 15.64 1.86
CA ILE A 303 21.33 16.00 3.25
C ILE A 303 22.62 15.71 4.00
N THR A 304 23.05 16.64 4.85
CA THR A 304 24.16 16.43 5.79
C THR A 304 23.71 15.54 6.95
N ASP A 305 24.67 15.01 7.71
CA ASP A 305 24.39 14.18 8.89
C ASP A 305 23.56 14.91 9.97
N ASP A 306 23.65 16.24 10.03
CA ASP A 306 22.85 17.10 10.92
C ASP A 306 21.47 17.49 10.33
N GLY A 307 21.09 16.92 9.19
CA GLY A 307 19.75 17.05 8.61
C GLY A 307 19.54 18.31 7.75
N ARG A 308 20.60 19.03 7.36
CA ARG A 308 20.50 20.22 6.51
C ARG A 308 20.60 19.85 5.03
N TRP A 309 19.69 20.39 4.24
CA TRP A 309 19.71 20.23 2.79
C TRP A 309 20.79 21.09 2.15
N TYR A 310 21.45 20.56 1.13
CA TYR A 310 22.39 21.30 0.28
C TYR A 310 22.33 20.80 -1.16
N ASP A 311 22.69 21.68 -2.09
CA ASP A 311 22.81 21.36 -3.50
C ASP A 311 24.22 20.82 -3.79
N GLN A 312 24.27 19.72 -4.52
CA GLN A 312 25.51 19.05 -4.92
C GLN A 312 25.52 18.93 -6.45
N GLN A 313 26.60 19.38 -7.08
CA GLN A 313 26.80 19.25 -8.51
C GLN A 313 27.43 17.89 -8.81
N GLU A 314 26.81 17.14 -9.71
CA GLU A 314 27.22 15.80 -10.11
C GLU A 314 27.25 15.67 -11.64
N THR A 315 27.99 14.69 -12.14
CA THR A 315 27.96 14.31 -13.55
C THR A 315 26.97 13.16 -13.74
N LEU A 316 25.96 13.37 -14.57
CA LEU A 316 24.88 12.43 -14.85
C LEU A 316 25.16 11.63 -16.13
N TYR A 317 25.10 10.32 -16.00
CA TYR A 317 25.12 9.37 -17.12
C TYR A 317 23.81 8.58 -17.19
N GLU A 318 23.42 8.21 -18.40
CA GLU A 318 22.50 7.10 -18.63
C GLU A 318 23.34 5.84 -18.90
N GLU A 319 23.26 4.86 -18.01
CA GLU A 319 23.96 3.58 -18.13
C GLU A 319 22.99 2.46 -18.54
N ASN A 320 23.47 1.53 -19.36
CA ASN A 320 22.71 0.36 -19.80
C ASN A 320 23.40 -0.93 -19.33
N LEU A 321 22.86 -1.51 -18.25
CA LEU A 321 23.33 -2.81 -17.72
C LEU A 321 22.58 -3.93 -18.41
N SER A 322 23.18 -4.51 -19.45
CA SER A 322 22.64 -5.68 -20.15
C SER A 322 21.16 -5.52 -20.58
N GLY A 323 20.77 -4.34 -21.07
CA GLY A 323 19.40 -4.00 -21.49
C GLY A 323 18.61 -3.17 -20.48
N VAL A 324 19.16 -2.89 -19.29
CA VAL A 324 18.51 -2.05 -18.26
C VAL A 324 19.11 -0.65 -18.26
N ALA A 325 18.42 0.29 -18.91
CA ALA A 325 18.77 1.71 -18.87
C ALA A 325 18.40 2.32 -17.51
N HIS A 326 19.33 3.04 -16.89
CA HIS A 326 19.14 3.73 -15.62
C HIS A 326 20.09 4.92 -15.50
N ALA A 327 19.79 5.84 -14.59
CA ALA A 327 20.65 6.97 -14.28
C ALA A 327 21.78 6.56 -13.31
N ALA A 328 22.97 7.11 -13.51
CA ALA A 328 24.09 7.00 -12.58
C ALA A 328 24.81 8.35 -12.44
N LEU A 329 25.18 8.70 -11.21
CA LEU A 329 26.03 9.85 -10.92
C LEU A 329 27.46 9.36 -10.71
N GLN A 330 28.39 9.90 -11.49
CA GLN A 330 29.79 9.56 -11.37
C GLN A 330 30.69 10.62 -11.97
N THR A 331 31.70 11.02 -11.21
CA THR A 331 32.80 11.86 -11.68
C THR A 331 33.83 10.98 -12.40
N LEU A 332 34.21 11.36 -13.62
CA LEU A 332 35.27 10.63 -14.32
C LEU A 332 36.61 10.76 -13.57
N PRO A 333 37.32 9.65 -13.35
CA PRO A 333 38.60 9.71 -12.65
C PRO A 333 39.63 10.44 -13.52
N ARG A 334 40.39 11.36 -12.92
CA ARG A 334 41.46 12.13 -13.60
C ARG A 334 42.66 11.27 -13.99
N MET A 335 42.82 10.13 -13.34
CA MET A 335 43.88 9.14 -13.60
C MET A 335 43.20 7.81 -13.98
N PRO A 336 43.83 6.96 -14.81
CA PRO A 336 43.31 5.64 -15.09
C PRO A 336 43.06 4.87 -13.79
N ARG A 337 41.83 4.39 -13.60
CA ARG A 337 41.41 3.67 -12.39
C ARG A 337 40.77 2.37 -12.79
N ARG A 338 41.20 1.28 -12.17
CA ARG A 338 40.60 -0.05 -12.31
C ARG A 338 40.24 -0.57 -10.93
N GLU A 339 39.01 -1.03 -10.78
CA GLU A 339 38.53 -1.72 -9.58
C GLU A 339 37.99 -3.10 -9.96
N GLY A 340 38.16 -4.08 -9.07
CA GLY A 340 37.93 -5.49 -9.37
C GLY A 340 39.18 -6.17 -9.95
N PRO A 341 39.03 -7.37 -10.53
CA PRO A 341 37.78 -8.08 -10.76
C PRO A 341 37.09 -8.57 -9.49
N TYR A 342 35.76 -8.51 -9.49
CA TYR A 342 34.89 -9.06 -8.46
C TYR A 342 34.12 -10.25 -9.04
N GLU A 343 34.46 -11.45 -8.59
CA GLU A 343 33.76 -12.68 -8.99
C GLU A 343 32.57 -12.92 -8.07
N VAL A 344 31.36 -12.88 -8.61
CA VAL A 344 30.14 -13.01 -7.82
C VAL A 344 29.88 -14.47 -7.47
N PRO A 345 29.90 -14.86 -6.19
CA PRO A 345 29.76 -16.26 -5.80
C PRO A 345 28.31 -16.77 -6.01
N PRO A 346 28.12 -18.11 -6.08
CA PRO A 346 26.80 -18.73 -6.10
C PRO A 346 25.90 -18.21 -4.97
N GLY A 347 24.63 -17.93 -5.28
CA GLY A 347 23.64 -17.47 -4.30
C GLY A 347 23.85 -16.04 -3.78
N HIS A 348 24.69 -15.24 -4.43
CA HIS A 348 24.95 -13.85 -4.06
C HIS A 348 24.74 -12.90 -5.24
N VAL A 349 24.62 -11.61 -4.95
CA VAL A 349 24.68 -10.52 -5.94
C VAL A 349 25.76 -9.52 -5.57
N PHE A 350 26.29 -8.82 -6.58
CA PHE A 350 27.11 -7.63 -6.41
C PHE A 350 26.24 -6.39 -6.63
N ALA A 351 25.97 -5.66 -5.56
CA ALA A 351 25.04 -4.53 -5.56
C ALA A 351 25.76 -3.18 -5.34
N VAL A 352 25.42 -2.17 -6.14
CA VAL A 352 26.10 -0.87 -6.23
C VAL A 352 25.07 0.26 -6.23
N GLY A 353 25.43 1.41 -5.65
CA GLY A 353 24.57 2.60 -5.68
C GLY A 353 24.60 3.30 -7.03
N ASP A 354 23.49 3.93 -7.41
CA ASP A 354 23.43 4.75 -8.62
C ASP A 354 24.24 6.05 -8.47
N ASN A 355 24.35 6.56 -7.24
CA ASN A 355 25.29 7.61 -6.90
C ASN A 355 26.67 6.97 -6.61
N ARG A 356 27.42 6.70 -7.68
CA ARG A 356 28.61 5.82 -7.69
C ARG A 356 29.71 6.31 -6.77
N ASP A 357 29.88 7.61 -6.62
CA ASP A 357 30.92 8.20 -5.79
C ASP A 357 30.50 8.37 -4.33
N ASN A 358 29.19 8.38 -4.05
CA ASN A 358 28.62 8.58 -2.71
C ASN A 358 27.83 7.36 -2.23
N SER A 359 28.38 6.16 -2.41
CA SER A 359 27.72 4.91 -2.06
C SER A 359 28.63 3.91 -1.34
N ALA A 360 28.32 3.65 -0.08
CA ALA A 360 28.79 2.48 0.65
C ALA A 360 28.08 1.23 0.12
N ASP A 361 28.72 0.50 -0.79
CA ASP A 361 28.15 -0.66 -1.46
C ASP A 361 29.13 -1.83 -1.57
N SER A 362 28.86 -2.81 -2.43
CA SER A 362 29.63 -4.06 -2.52
C SER A 362 31.12 -3.81 -2.82
N ARG A 363 31.46 -2.70 -3.50
CA ARG A 363 32.86 -2.30 -3.76
C ARG A 363 33.62 -1.93 -2.48
N HIS A 364 32.91 -1.46 -1.47
CA HIS A 364 33.45 -0.81 -0.25
C HIS A 364 33.02 -1.54 1.02
N GLY A 365 32.86 -2.86 0.95
CA GLY A 365 32.54 -3.68 2.11
C GLY A 365 31.20 -3.36 2.77
N LEU A 366 30.26 -2.82 1.98
CA LEU A 366 28.93 -2.39 2.43
C LEU A 366 29.00 -1.41 3.61
N GLY A 367 30.05 -0.57 3.67
CA GLY A 367 30.21 0.50 4.65
C GLY A 367 30.72 0.07 6.03
N VAL A 368 31.04 -1.22 6.23
CA VAL A 368 31.42 -1.75 7.56
C VAL A 368 32.87 -2.23 7.61
N THR A 369 33.34 -2.97 6.60
CA THR A 369 34.70 -3.55 6.63
C THR A 369 35.80 -2.60 6.14
N GLY A 370 35.45 -1.35 5.80
CA GLY A 370 36.37 -0.35 5.26
C GLY A 370 36.70 -0.51 3.78
N TYR A 371 37.43 0.47 3.23
CA TYR A 371 37.86 0.49 1.84
C TYR A 371 38.87 -0.64 1.56
N GLY A 372 38.66 -1.40 0.48
CA GLY A 372 39.61 -2.40 -0.02
C GLY A 372 39.17 -3.87 0.10
N LYS A 373 38.01 -4.15 0.70
CA LYS A 373 37.40 -5.49 0.69
C LYS A 373 36.00 -5.42 0.10
N ALA A 374 35.77 -6.16 -0.98
CA ALA A 374 34.45 -6.31 -1.54
C ALA A 374 33.60 -7.27 -0.69
N GLU A 375 32.31 -6.95 -0.56
CA GLU A 375 31.33 -7.81 0.12
C GLU A 375 30.14 -8.02 -0.80
N TYR A 376 29.59 -9.24 -0.82
CA TYR A 376 28.50 -9.61 -1.71
C TYR A 376 27.21 -9.77 -0.89
N VAL A 377 26.05 -9.57 -1.52
CA VAL A 377 24.76 -9.68 -0.85
C VAL A 377 24.21 -11.09 -1.07
N PRO A 378 24.11 -11.95 -0.04
CA PRO A 378 23.50 -13.26 -0.19
C PRO A 378 22.00 -13.12 -0.48
N TYR A 379 21.42 -14.02 -1.27
CA TYR A 379 19.99 -13.98 -1.60
C TYR A 379 19.09 -13.97 -0.36
N GLY A 380 19.51 -14.64 0.72
CA GLY A 380 18.80 -14.68 1.99
C GLY A 380 18.65 -13.33 2.70
N HIS A 381 19.52 -12.36 2.38
CA HIS A 381 19.46 -10.99 2.91
C HIS A 381 18.52 -10.09 2.11
N ILE A 382 18.16 -10.48 0.89
CA ILE A 382 17.31 -9.68 0.02
C ILE A 382 15.88 -9.72 0.54
N LYS A 383 15.35 -8.54 0.87
CA LYS A 383 13.98 -8.33 1.35
C LYS A 383 12.99 -8.20 0.21
N GLY A 384 13.42 -7.70 -0.95
CA GLY A 384 12.64 -7.68 -2.17
C GLY A 384 13.13 -6.64 -3.18
N LYS A 385 12.39 -6.49 -4.29
CA LYS A 385 12.65 -5.52 -5.35
C LYS A 385 11.88 -4.22 -5.12
N ALA A 386 12.54 -3.08 -5.13
CA ALA A 386 11.87 -1.78 -5.11
C ALA A 386 11.09 -1.58 -6.42
N MET A 387 9.80 -1.23 -6.32
CA MET A 387 8.92 -1.15 -7.49
C MET A 387 8.63 0.29 -7.90
N VAL A 388 8.07 1.07 -6.98
CA VAL A 388 7.42 2.35 -7.27
C VAL A 388 7.51 3.26 -6.05
N VAL A 389 7.77 4.54 -6.28
CA VAL A 389 7.64 5.61 -5.29
C VAL A 389 6.14 5.93 -5.10
N TRP A 390 5.58 5.65 -3.94
CA TRP A 390 4.15 5.89 -3.65
C TRP A 390 3.90 7.19 -2.89
N LEU A 391 4.93 7.70 -2.22
CA LEU A 391 4.93 8.99 -1.53
C LEU A 391 6.34 9.54 -1.54
N SER A 392 6.47 10.86 -1.62
CA SER A 392 7.76 11.51 -1.67
C SER A 392 7.70 12.83 -0.90
N LEU A 393 8.53 12.95 0.13
CA LEU A 393 8.63 14.13 0.99
C LEU A 393 10.07 14.61 1.01
N GLY A 394 10.37 15.71 0.34
CA GLY A 394 11.75 16.16 0.17
C GLY A 394 11.91 17.66 -0.03
N TYR A 395 13.13 18.07 -0.31
CA TYR A 395 13.50 19.47 -0.53
C TYR A 395 12.60 20.16 -1.57
N HIS A 396 12.21 21.42 -1.30
CA HIS A 396 11.34 22.24 -2.17
C HIS A 396 9.97 21.65 -2.55
N GLY A 397 9.52 20.56 -1.94
CA GLY A 397 8.20 20.03 -2.22
C GLY A 397 7.05 20.98 -1.84
N LEU A 398 5.83 20.65 -2.25
CA LEU A 398 4.64 21.44 -1.91
C LEU A 398 4.50 21.59 -0.38
N LEU A 399 4.19 22.79 0.09
CA LEU A 399 4.11 23.14 1.52
C LEU A 399 5.43 23.05 2.31
N HIS A 400 6.60 23.02 1.65
CA HIS A 400 7.90 22.91 2.34
C HIS A 400 8.13 23.98 3.42
N GLY A 401 7.60 25.19 3.24
CA GLY A 401 7.68 26.27 4.24
C GLY A 401 6.98 25.95 5.57
N LEU A 402 6.04 25.01 5.60
CA LEU A 402 5.35 24.58 6.81
C LEU A 402 6.09 23.47 7.57
N PHE A 403 7.06 22.79 6.93
CA PHE A 403 7.72 21.61 7.46
C PHE A 403 9.25 21.69 7.32
N GLY A 404 9.82 22.86 7.64
CA GLY A 404 11.28 23.02 7.77
C GLY A 404 12.04 22.74 6.47
N GLY A 405 11.47 23.08 5.31
CA GLY A 405 12.12 22.89 3.99
C GLY A 405 11.81 21.56 3.30
N THR A 406 11.03 20.67 3.93
CA THR A 406 10.59 19.40 3.34
C THR A 406 9.12 19.49 2.93
N GLY A 407 8.75 19.13 1.70
CA GLY A 407 7.37 19.19 1.24
C GLY A 407 7.00 18.01 0.35
N LEU A 408 5.74 17.97 -0.10
CA LEU A 408 5.21 16.90 -0.94
C LEU A 408 5.68 17.03 -2.40
N ARG A 409 6.44 16.05 -2.89
CA ARG A 409 6.89 15.97 -4.29
C ARG A 409 5.93 15.12 -5.12
N VAL A 410 4.94 15.78 -5.70
CA VAL A 410 3.91 15.13 -6.54
C VAL A 410 4.48 14.65 -7.87
N ASP A 411 5.61 15.21 -8.29
CA ASP A 411 6.30 14.86 -9.51
C ASP A 411 6.80 13.41 -9.51
N ARG A 412 7.25 12.93 -8.34
CA ARG A 412 7.75 11.57 -8.09
C ARG A 412 6.66 10.52 -7.79
N PHE A 413 5.39 10.92 -7.78
CA PHE A 413 4.30 9.98 -7.49
C PHE A 413 4.17 8.90 -8.56
N PHE A 414 4.10 7.66 -8.10
CA PHE A 414 4.02 6.44 -8.90
C PHE A 414 5.20 6.26 -9.86
N GLU A 415 6.32 6.94 -9.64
CA GLU A 415 7.53 6.77 -10.44
C GLU A 415 8.10 5.35 -10.25
N PRO A 416 8.25 4.56 -11.33
CA PRO A 416 8.88 3.26 -11.26
C PRO A 416 10.35 3.39 -10.88
N VAL A 417 10.80 2.54 -9.95
CA VAL A 417 12.21 2.46 -9.57
C VAL A 417 12.95 1.66 -10.63
N ARG A 418 13.82 2.31 -11.41
CA ARG A 418 14.42 1.72 -12.61
C ARG A 418 15.87 2.04 -12.81
#